data_AF-A0A2E3NP96-F1
#
_entry.id   AF-A0A2E3NP96-F1
#
_cell.length_a   1.000
_cell.length_b   1.000
_cell.length_c   1.000
_cell.angle_alpha   90.00
_cell.angle_beta   90.00
_cell.angle_gamma   90.00
#
_symmetry.space_group_name_H-M   'P 1'
#
loop_
_entity.id
_entity.type
_entity.pdbx_description
1 polymer ?
#
loop_
_entity_poly.entity_id
_entity_poly.type
_entity_poly.pdbx_seq_one_letter_code
_entity_poly.pdbx_strand_id
1 'polypeptide(L)'
;MRRRSIGASLLAALWLTGCAGLPRPAPCPPILPPQPVAGWSGAQSQAEVITLLGPDGHRRQLLVVGERSPQLLRLRGFNLIGLELFRLDHHEGSPEIVWLTGEAPALDARVLVSDYQLVHWPADSLAGRLDKGRWRLDHDTRSRRLYCRDTLIAEVQFAADGGARLFNHQLGYTLEIRPVPAPAEPIPDAS
;
A
#
# COMPACT_ATOMS: atom_id res chain seq x y z
N MET A 1 -24.10 48.13 -57.36
CA MET A 1 -22.79 47.74 -56.80
C MET A 1 -22.91 47.60 -55.29
N ARG A 2 -22.63 46.41 -54.73
CA ARG A 2 -22.07 46.10 -53.39
C ARG A 2 -22.54 44.71 -52.93
N ARG A 3 -21.74 43.70 -53.28
CA ARG A 3 -21.72 42.38 -52.64
C ARG A 3 -20.46 42.32 -51.76
N ARG A 4 -20.50 41.46 -50.74
CA ARG A 4 -19.43 41.08 -49.79
C ARG A 4 -19.37 42.03 -48.59
N SER A 5 -19.44 41.58 -47.32
CA SER A 5 -18.73 40.45 -46.73
C SER A 5 -19.40 40.01 -45.41
N ILE A 6 -20.17 38.91 -45.40
CA ILE A 6 -20.74 38.34 -44.13
C ILE A 6 -20.20 36.91 -43.87
N GLY A 7 -19.51 36.29 -44.85
CA GLY A 7 -19.11 34.87 -44.76
C GLY A 7 -17.89 34.54 -43.90
N ALA A 8 -17.12 35.51 -43.41
CA ALA A 8 -15.81 35.23 -42.79
C ALA A 8 -15.85 35.05 -41.26
N SER A 9 -16.90 35.53 -40.58
CA SER A 9 -16.92 35.56 -39.09
C SER A 9 -17.56 34.33 -38.45
N LEU A 10 -18.30 33.50 -39.19
CA LEU A 10 -19.00 32.34 -38.63
C LEU A 10 -18.15 31.06 -38.56
N LEU A 11 -17.04 30.96 -39.30
CA LEU A 11 -16.19 29.76 -39.31
C LEU A 11 -15.21 29.68 -38.12
N ALA A 12 -14.88 30.81 -37.49
CA ALA A 12 -13.90 30.85 -36.38
C ALA A 12 -14.50 30.40 -35.03
N ALA A 13 -15.83 30.41 -34.88
CA ALA A 13 -16.49 30.04 -33.63
C ALA A 13 -16.64 28.52 -33.42
N LEU A 14 -16.52 27.69 -34.47
CA LEU A 14 -16.67 26.23 -34.35
C LEU A 14 -15.40 25.50 -33.85
N TRP A 15 -14.25 26.17 -33.75
CA TRP A 15 -12.99 25.53 -33.36
C TRP A 15 -12.71 25.56 -31.84
N LEU A 16 -13.57 26.19 -31.04
CA LEU A 16 -13.35 26.39 -29.59
C LEU A 16 -14.12 25.42 -28.68
N THR A 17 -14.99 24.55 -29.20
CA THR A 17 -15.82 23.64 -28.38
C THR A 17 -15.20 22.27 -28.13
N GLY A 18 -13.92 22.05 -28.47
CA GLY A 18 -13.30 20.70 -28.50
C GLY A 18 -12.64 20.19 -27.21
N CYS A 19 -12.34 21.02 -26.21
CA CYS A 19 -11.47 20.60 -25.09
C CYS A 19 -12.18 20.28 -23.77
N ALA A 20 -13.50 20.48 -23.67
CA ALA A 20 -14.22 20.30 -22.40
C ALA A 20 -14.65 18.84 -22.10
N GLY A 21 -14.50 17.92 -23.06
CA GLY A 21 -15.02 16.55 -22.97
C GLY A 21 -14.01 15.46 -22.62
N LEU A 22 -12.75 15.80 -22.32
CA LEU A 22 -11.76 14.79 -21.95
C LEU A 22 -12.20 14.11 -20.64
N PRO A 23 -12.44 12.79 -20.63
CA PRO A 23 -12.80 12.07 -19.42
C PRO A 23 -11.72 12.30 -18.37
N ARG A 24 -12.10 12.85 -17.21
CA ARG A 24 -11.16 12.95 -16.09
C ARG A 24 -10.69 11.53 -15.76
N PRO A 25 -9.37 11.29 -15.69
CA PRO A 25 -8.87 9.98 -15.31
C PRO A 25 -9.46 9.60 -13.96
N ALA A 26 -10.06 8.40 -13.87
CA ALA A 26 -10.59 7.91 -12.60
C ALA A 26 -9.49 7.97 -11.52
N PRO A 27 -9.83 8.39 -10.28
CA PRO A 27 -8.88 8.44 -9.17
C PRO A 27 -8.26 7.05 -8.93
N CYS A 28 -7.03 7.02 -8.46
CA CYS A 28 -6.35 5.78 -8.07
C CYS A 28 -6.79 5.43 -6.64
N PRO A 29 -7.75 4.49 -6.45
CA PRO A 29 -8.21 4.15 -5.12
C PRO A 29 -7.10 3.46 -4.32
N PRO A 30 -7.19 3.47 -2.98
CA PRO A 30 -6.25 2.76 -2.13
C PRO A 30 -6.19 1.28 -2.52
N ILE A 31 -4.94 0.80 -2.52
CA ILE A 31 -4.41 -0.34 -3.26
C ILE A 31 -4.73 -1.67 -2.56
N LEU A 32 -4.60 -2.75 -3.33
CA LEU A 32 -4.62 -4.18 -3.01
C LEU A 32 -5.53 -4.62 -1.84
N PRO A 33 -6.62 -5.36 -2.12
CA PRO A 33 -7.37 -5.99 -1.04
C PRO A 33 -6.45 -6.90 -0.24
N PRO A 34 -6.62 -7.00 1.09
CA PRO A 34 -5.86 -7.95 1.88
C PRO A 34 -6.01 -9.37 1.34
N GLN A 35 -4.89 -10.09 1.23
CA GLN A 35 -4.88 -11.44 0.65
C GLN A 35 -3.82 -12.33 1.32
N PRO A 36 -4.02 -13.65 1.40
CA PRO A 36 -2.96 -14.58 1.80
C PRO A 36 -1.89 -14.61 0.71
N VAL A 37 -0.70 -15.10 1.06
CA VAL A 37 0.44 -15.09 0.13
C VAL A 37 0.39 -16.32 -0.77
N ALA A 38 -0.14 -16.20 -1.98
CA ALA A 38 0.09 -17.21 -3.01
C ALA A 38 1.59 -17.20 -3.37
N GLY A 39 2.28 -18.34 -3.24
CA GLY A 39 3.70 -18.50 -3.61
C GLY A 39 4.68 -18.71 -2.45
N TRP A 40 4.18 -18.82 -1.21
CA TRP A 40 5.00 -19.19 -0.05
C TRP A 40 4.91 -20.69 0.24
N SER A 41 6.03 -21.31 0.60
CA SER A 41 6.10 -22.77 0.82
C SER A 41 5.60 -23.23 2.19
N GLY A 42 5.33 -22.30 3.11
CA GLY A 42 4.89 -22.62 4.46
C GLY A 42 4.40 -21.40 5.25
N ALA A 43 3.93 -21.66 6.47
CA ALA A 43 3.56 -20.61 7.41
C ALA A 43 4.82 -19.89 7.91
N GLN A 44 4.74 -18.57 8.01
CA GLN A 44 5.77 -17.76 8.65
C GLN A 44 5.12 -16.80 9.63
N SER A 45 5.83 -16.57 10.73
CA SER A 45 5.47 -15.58 11.74
C SER A 45 6.61 -14.59 11.91
N GLN A 46 6.28 -13.31 12.01
CA GLN A 46 7.25 -12.25 12.24
C GLN A 46 6.65 -11.16 13.12
N ALA A 47 7.50 -10.51 13.89
CA ALA A 47 7.17 -9.31 14.64
C ALA A 47 8.04 -8.17 14.12
N GLU A 48 7.44 -6.99 13.97
CA GLU A 48 8.09 -5.82 13.39
C GLU A 48 7.64 -4.55 14.11
N VAL A 49 8.57 -3.62 14.26
CA VAL A 49 8.24 -2.27 14.69
C VAL A 49 8.01 -1.43 13.44
N ILE A 50 6.79 -0.92 13.29
CA ILE A 50 6.43 0.03 12.23
C ILE A 50 6.34 1.42 12.83
N THR A 51 7.11 2.34 12.27
CA THR A 51 6.98 3.77 12.56
C THR A 51 6.35 4.49 11.38
N LEU A 52 5.19 5.10 11.61
CA LEU A 52 4.53 6.02 10.70
C LEU A 52 5.02 7.45 10.95
N LEU A 53 5.54 8.08 9.90
CA LEU A 53 5.81 9.51 9.83
C LEU A 53 4.72 10.15 8.96
N GLY A 54 3.72 10.76 9.61
CA GLY A 54 2.55 11.32 8.93
C GLY A 54 2.82 12.67 8.25
N PRO A 55 1.93 13.11 7.35
CA PRO A 55 2.00 14.44 6.73
C PRO A 55 1.76 15.58 7.74
N ASP A 56 1.16 15.25 8.88
CA ASP A 56 0.97 16.12 10.04
C ASP A 56 2.28 16.34 10.85
N GLY A 57 3.38 15.68 10.46
CA GLY A 57 4.65 15.71 11.17
C GLY A 57 4.68 14.84 12.43
N HIS A 58 3.58 14.15 12.76
CA HIS A 58 3.52 13.28 13.92
C HIS A 58 4.16 11.93 13.63
N ARG A 59 4.97 11.47 14.59
CA ARG A 59 5.57 10.13 14.59
C ARG A 59 4.71 9.20 15.45
N ARG A 60 4.19 8.14 14.84
CA ARG A 60 3.41 7.09 15.54
C ARG A 60 4.13 5.76 15.38
N GLN A 61 4.19 4.97 16.44
CA GLN A 61 4.91 3.70 16.43
C GLN A 61 4.00 2.57 16.88
N LEU A 62 4.11 1.45 16.18
CA LEU A 62 3.28 0.26 16.32
C LEU A 62 4.19 -0.96 16.38
N LEU A 63 3.86 -1.92 17.23
CA LEU A 63 4.35 -3.29 17.09
C LEU A 63 3.34 -4.05 16.24
N VAL A 64 3.78 -4.65 15.14
CA VAL A 64 2.94 -5.49 14.29
C VAL A 64 3.43 -6.92 14.39
N VAL A 65 2.53 -7.84 14.71
CA VAL A 65 2.77 -9.28 14.65
C VAL A 65 1.98 -9.82 13.48
N GLY A 66 2.69 -10.43 12.54
CA GLY A 66 2.13 -10.99 11.32
C GLY A 66 2.35 -12.49 11.22
N GLU A 67 1.28 -13.21 10.90
CA GLU A 67 1.30 -14.62 10.53
C GLU A 67 0.76 -14.75 9.11
N ARG A 68 1.48 -15.49 8.27
CA ARG A 68 1.16 -15.62 6.84
C ARG A 68 1.45 -17.00 6.31
N SER A 69 0.53 -17.51 5.50
CA SER A 69 0.64 -18.74 4.74
C SER A 69 -0.15 -18.60 3.42
N PRO A 70 -0.17 -19.62 2.56
CA PRO A 70 -1.02 -19.61 1.37
C PRO A 70 -2.53 -19.55 1.68
N GLN A 71 -2.96 -19.90 2.89
CA GLN A 71 -4.36 -19.93 3.32
C GLN A 71 -4.68 -18.93 4.43
N LEU A 72 -3.69 -18.29 5.03
CA LEU A 72 -3.89 -17.39 6.18
C LEU A 72 -3.10 -16.10 6.00
N LEU A 73 -3.76 -14.99 6.27
CA LEU A 73 -3.13 -13.73 6.64
C LEU A 73 -3.74 -13.25 7.95
N ARG A 74 -2.90 -13.12 8.96
CA ARG A 74 -3.26 -12.52 10.24
C ARG A 74 -2.29 -11.41 10.57
N LEU A 75 -2.82 -10.22 10.84
CA LEU A 75 -2.03 -9.10 11.36
C LEU A 75 -2.66 -8.64 12.67
N ARG A 76 -1.81 -8.33 13.63
CA ARG A 76 -2.19 -7.72 14.91
C ARG A 76 -1.28 -6.52 15.12
N GLY A 77 -1.86 -5.34 15.27
CA GLY A 77 -1.12 -4.12 15.55
C GLY A 77 -1.35 -3.69 16.99
N PHE A 78 -0.28 -3.39 17.70
CA PHE A 78 -0.28 -2.94 19.08
C PHE A 78 0.38 -1.58 19.18
N ASN A 79 -0.05 -0.76 20.14
CA ASN A 79 0.76 0.38 20.57
C ASN A 79 1.92 -0.10 21.46
N LEU A 80 2.79 0.84 21.86
CA LEU A 80 3.99 0.52 22.64
C LEU A 80 3.73 0.06 24.08
N ILE A 81 2.51 0.23 24.59
CA ILE A 81 2.11 -0.28 25.92
C ILE A 81 1.39 -1.64 25.84
N GLY A 82 1.29 -2.23 24.64
CA GLY A 82 0.69 -3.56 24.43
C GLY A 82 -0.82 -3.57 24.19
N LEU A 83 -1.47 -2.40 24.03
CA LEU A 83 -2.88 -2.36 23.64
C LEU A 83 -3.03 -2.65 22.15
N GLU A 84 -3.89 -3.62 21.82
CA GLU A 84 -4.22 -3.94 20.44
C GLU A 84 -5.04 -2.81 19.81
N LEU A 85 -4.53 -2.27 18.72
CA LEU A 85 -5.12 -1.15 17.98
C LEU A 85 -5.94 -1.62 16.80
N PHE A 86 -5.42 -2.60 16.07
CA PHE A 86 -6.11 -3.19 14.94
C PHE A 86 -5.81 -4.67 14.80
N ARG A 87 -6.75 -5.37 14.19
CA ARG A 87 -6.57 -6.74 13.74
C ARG A 87 -7.06 -6.92 12.33
N LEU A 88 -6.36 -7.79 11.62
CA LEU A 88 -6.77 -8.33 10.35
C LEU A 88 -6.74 -9.84 10.43
N ASP A 89 -7.81 -10.49 10.00
CA ASP A 89 -7.86 -11.92 9.77
C ASP A 89 -8.40 -12.19 8.38
N HIS A 90 -7.72 -13.06 7.65
CA HIS A 90 -8.14 -13.51 6.35
C HIS A 90 -7.68 -14.95 6.13
N HIS A 91 -8.61 -15.88 6.28
CA HIS A 91 -8.40 -17.31 6.06
C HIS A 91 -9.22 -17.80 4.85
N GLU A 92 -10.52 -17.52 4.86
CA GLU A 92 -11.45 -17.77 3.75
C GLU A 92 -12.44 -16.59 3.63
N GLY A 93 -12.99 -16.36 2.44
CA GLY A 93 -14.01 -15.32 2.23
C GLY A 93 -13.45 -13.89 2.19
N SER A 94 -14.18 -12.93 2.75
CA SER A 94 -13.75 -11.53 2.75
C SER A 94 -12.81 -11.25 3.94
N PRO A 95 -11.74 -10.46 3.76
CA PRO A 95 -10.88 -10.09 4.87
C PRO A 95 -11.66 -9.26 5.91
N GLU A 96 -11.50 -9.60 7.18
CA GLU A 96 -12.05 -8.83 8.30
C GLU A 96 -10.97 -7.90 8.84
N ILE A 97 -11.24 -6.61 8.87
CA ILE A 97 -10.36 -5.59 9.45
C ILE A 97 -11.13 -4.85 10.54
N VAL A 98 -10.63 -4.90 11.77
CA VAL A 98 -11.27 -4.28 12.93
C VAL A 98 -10.29 -3.32 13.59
N TRP A 99 -10.72 -2.08 13.79
CA TRP A 99 -10.08 -1.13 14.71
C TRP A 99 -10.68 -1.30 16.10
N LEU A 100 -9.85 -1.59 17.09
CA LEU A 100 -10.29 -1.87 18.46
C LEU A 100 -10.28 -0.62 19.36
N THR A 101 -9.71 0.49 18.86
CA THR A 101 -9.69 1.78 19.56
C THR A 101 -10.59 2.80 18.85
N GLY A 102 -11.27 3.63 19.64
CA GLY A 102 -12.39 4.48 19.18
C GLY A 102 -12.01 5.67 18.30
N GLU A 103 -10.74 6.08 18.30
CA GLU A 103 -10.21 6.98 17.27
C GLU A 103 -9.55 6.13 16.19
N ALA A 104 -10.29 5.90 15.09
CA ALA A 104 -9.65 5.44 13.87
C ALA A 104 -8.55 6.46 13.53
N PRO A 105 -7.27 6.07 13.39
CA PRO A 105 -6.25 7.01 12.97
C PRO A 105 -6.68 7.65 11.65
N ALA A 106 -6.18 8.84 11.35
CA ALA A 106 -6.43 9.53 10.08
C ALA A 106 -6.06 8.69 8.83
N LEU A 107 -5.44 7.53 9.04
CA LEU A 107 -5.04 6.55 8.05
C LEU A 107 -5.84 5.25 8.21
N ASP A 108 -6.59 4.88 7.16
CA ASP A 108 -7.37 3.64 7.09
C ASP A 108 -6.44 2.40 7.19
N ALA A 109 -6.80 1.42 8.04
CA ALA A 109 -6.05 0.17 8.20
C ALA A 109 -5.88 -0.57 6.88
N ARG A 110 -6.85 -0.48 5.97
CA ARG A 110 -6.76 -1.09 4.63
C ARG A 110 -5.56 -0.57 3.85
N VAL A 111 -5.23 0.71 4.00
CA VAL A 111 -4.07 1.33 3.36
C VAL A 111 -2.78 0.78 3.99
N LEU A 112 -2.70 0.74 5.32
CA LEU A 112 -1.54 0.17 6.02
C LEU A 112 -1.31 -1.29 5.66
N VAL A 113 -2.38 -2.08 5.54
CA VAL A 113 -2.33 -3.48 5.13
C VAL A 113 -1.88 -3.61 3.68
N SER A 114 -2.37 -2.75 2.78
CA SER A 114 -1.91 -2.70 1.40
C SER A 114 -0.41 -2.42 1.33
N ASP A 115 0.07 -1.43 2.08
CA ASP A 115 1.49 -1.07 2.15
C ASP A 115 2.33 -2.21 2.75
N TYR A 116 1.83 -2.87 3.80
CA TYR A 116 2.45 -4.05 4.36
C TYR A 116 2.59 -5.17 3.31
N GLN A 117 1.55 -5.44 2.53
CA GLN A 117 1.62 -6.40 1.44
C GLN A 117 2.64 -5.99 0.37
N LEU A 118 2.69 -4.70 0.00
CA LEU A 118 3.65 -4.18 -0.96
C LEU A 118 5.10 -4.40 -0.51
N VAL A 119 5.38 -4.32 0.79
CA VAL A 119 6.71 -4.60 1.35
C VAL A 119 7.00 -6.10 1.35
N HIS A 120 6.04 -6.93 1.78
CA HIS A 120 6.35 -8.29 2.22
C HIS A 120 5.99 -9.41 1.23
N TRP A 121 5.11 -9.18 0.24
CA TRP A 121 4.65 -10.26 -0.66
C TRP A 121 5.67 -10.47 -1.79
N PRO A 122 5.74 -11.65 -2.42
CA PRO A 122 6.52 -11.81 -3.64
C PRO A 122 6.05 -10.83 -4.73
N ALA A 123 6.99 -10.24 -5.45
CA ALA A 123 6.66 -9.23 -6.46
C ALA A 123 5.78 -9.81 -7.58
N ASP A 124 6.05 -11.04 -8.02
CA ASP A 124 5.24 -11.72 -9.05
C ASP A 124 3.80 -11.95 -8.58
N SER A 125 3.62 -12.34 -7.31
CA SER A 125 2.28 -12.52 -6.72
C SER A 125 1.50 -11.22 -6.61
N LEU A 126 2.19 -10.10 -6.32
CA LEU A 126 1.59 -8.77 -6.33
C LEU A 126 1.22 -8.37 -7.76
N ALA A 127 2.17 -8.44 -8.69
CA ALA A 127 1.98 -8.05 -10.09
C ALA A 127 0.85 -8.83 -10.76
N GLY A 128 0.72 -10.13 -10.48
CA GLY A 128 -0.35 -10.97 -11.02
C GLY A 128 -1.76 -10.59 -10.58
N ARG A 129 -1.91 -9.80 -9.51
CA ARG A 129 -3.20 -9.35 -8.95
C ARG A 129 -3.56 -7.91 -9.29
N LEU A 130 -2.62 -7.14 -9.82
CA LEU A 130 -2.84 -5.76 -10.20
C LEU A 130 -3.66 -5.67 -11.51
N ASP A 131 -4.60 -4.72 -11.58
CA ASP A 131 -5.39 -4.47 -12.79
C ASP A 131 -4.47 -4.04 -13.95
N LYS A 132 -4.38 -4.90 -14.96
CA LYS A 132 -3.43 -4.78 -16.07
C LYS A 132 -3.71 -3.50 -16.86
N GLY A 133 -2.66 -2.74 -17.14
CA GLY A 133 -2.75 -1.48 -17.89
C GLY A 133 -3.14 -0.26 -17.03
N ARG A 134 -3.64 -0.47 -15.81
CA ARG A 134 -3.83 0.61 -14.83
C ARG A 134 -2.71 0.65 -13.80
N TRP A 135 -2.29 -0.51 -13.32
CA TRP A 135 -1.26 -0.60 -12.30
C TRP A 135 -0.01 -1.25 -12.86
N ARG A 136 1.14 -0.79 -12.37
CA ARG A 136 2.45 -1.34 -12.73
C ARG A 136 3.31 -1.40 -11.49
N LEU A 137 3.93 -2.55 -11.27
CA LEU A 137 4.90 -2.76 -10.21
C LEU A 137 6.26 -2.98 -10.85
N ASP A 138 7.18 -2.04 -10.62
CA ASP A 138 8.60 -2.26 -10.90
C ASP A 138 9.26 -2.77 -9.62
N HIS A 139 10.18 -3.72 -9.74
CA HIS A 139 10.95 -4.18 -8.60
C HIS A 139 12.36 -4.61 -9.00
N ASP A 140 13.27 -4.46 -8.05
CA ASP A 140 14.60 -5.07 -8.08
C ASP A 140 14.92 -5.64 -6.68
N THR A 141 16.18 -5.95 -6.42
CA THR A 141 16.61 -6.52 -5.14
C THR A 141 16.63 -5.53 -3.98
N ARG A 142 16.60 -4.22 -4.25
CA ARG A 142 16.72 -3.14 -3.25
C ARG A 142 15.48 -2.27 -3.15
N SER A 143 14.57 -2.35 -4.11
CA SER A 143 13.43 -1.46 -4.18
C SER A 143 12.21 -2.04 -4.90
N ARG A 144 11.05 -1.44 -4.61
CA ARG A 144 9.81 -1.61 -5.36
C ARG A 144 9.19 -0.26 -5.64
N ARG A 145 8.58 -0.09 -6.81
CA ARG A 145 7.86 1.11 -7.18
C ARG A 145 6.51 0.74 -7.76
N LEU A 146 5.46 1.21 -7.11
CA LEU A 146 4.09 0.99 -7.53
C LEU A 146 3.57 2.24 -8.23
N TYR A 147 3.13 2.07 -9.46
CA TYR A 147 2.57 3.12 -10.29
C TYR A 147 1.09 2.85 -10.57
N CYS A 148 0.30 3.92 -10.52
CA CYS A 148 -1.02 3.97 -11.12
C CYS A 148 -0.92 4.80 -12.39
N ARG A 149 -1.08 4.16 -13.55
CA ARG A 149 -0.73 4.72 -14.87
C ARG A 149 0.74 5.16 -14.82
N ASP A 150 1.01 6.44 -15.01
CA ASP A 150 2.35 7.03 -14.99
C ASP A 150 2.69 7.75 -13.68
N THR A 151 1.79 7.71 -12.69
CA THR A 151 2.00 8.34 -11.39
C THR A 151 2.59 7.35 -10.40
N LEU A 152 3.74 7.68 -9.81
CA LEU A 152 4.33 6.94 -8.71
C LEU A 152 3.46 7.11 -7.46
N ILE A 153 2.89 6.01 -6.98
CA ILE A 153 2.00 5.99 -5.81
C ILE A 153 2.76 5.65 -4.55
N ALA A 154 3.61 4.61 -4.61
CA ALA A 154 4.42 4.20 -3.49
C ALA A 154 5.79 3.66 -3.92
N GLU A 155 6.80 3.88 -3.10
CA GLU A 155 8.15 3.31 -3.26
C GLU A 155 8.55 2.59 -1.98
N VAL A 156 9.17 1.42 -2.12
CA VAL A 156 9.78 0.67 -1.03
C VAL A 156 11.29 0.64 -1.27
N GLN A 157 12.06 0.87 -0.21
CA GLN A 157 13.50 0.71 -0.16
C GLN A 157 13.82 -0.35 0.90
N PHE A 158 14.47 -1.43 0.51
CA PHE A 158 14.85 -2.51 1.41
C PHE A 158 16.23 -2.26 2.00
N ALA A 159 16.37 -2.54 3.29
CA ALA A 159 17.63 -2.49 4.00
C ALA A 159 18.26 -3.88 4.11
N ALA A 160 19.59 -3.93 4.25
CA ALA A 160 20.33 -5.19 4.33
C ALA A 160 20.05 -6.00 5.61
N ASP A 161 19.52 -5.36 6.65
CA ASP A 161 19.12 -5.96 7.92
C ASP A 161 17.71 -6.56 7.90
N GLY A 162 17.07 -6.60 6.72
CA GLY A 162 15.69 -7.07 6.56
C GLY A 162 14.63 -6.01 6.85
N GLY A 163 15.03 -4.79 7.23
CA GLY A 163 14.14 -3.66 7.35
C GLY A 163 13.69 -3.10 6.00
N ALA A 164 12.72 -2.18 6.05
CA ALA A 164 12.25 -1.47 4.87
C ALA A 164 11.82 -0.05 5.20
N ARG A 165 11.92 0.83 4.22
CA ARG A 165 11.27 2.15 4.24
C ARG A 165 10.29 2.22 3.08
N LEU A 166 9.02 2.49 3.38
CA LEU A 166 7.99 2.71 2.37
C LEU A 166 7.60 4.18 2.36
N PHE A 167 7.58 4.78 1.17
CA PHE A 167 7.08 6.12 0.92
C PHE A 167 5.75 6.00 0.20
N ASN A 168 4.68 6.53 0.79
CA ASN A 168 3.38 6.62 0.12
C ASN A 168 3.22 8.04 -0.42
N HIS A 169 3.60 8.25 -1.68
CA HIS A 169 3.61 9.56 -2.32
C HIS A 169 2.19 10.13 -2.52
N GLN A 170 1.19 9.27 -2.66
CA GLN A 170 -0.20 9.68 -2.79
C GLN A 170 -0.76 10.26 -1.48
N LEU A 171 -0.37 9.71 -0.33
CA LEU A 171 -0.89 10.09 0.98
C LEU A 171 0.09 10.89 1.84
N GLY A 172 1.31 11.10 1.35
CA GLY A 172 2.30 12.00 1.96
C GLY A 172 2.92 11.49 3.27
N TYR A 173 2.96 10.18 3.50
CA TYR A 173 3.60 9.60 4.69
C TYR A 173 4.73 8.63 4.35
N THR A 174 5.53 8.32 5.37
CA THR A 174 6.58 7.29 5.32
C THR A 174 6.34 6.25 6.40
N LEU A 175 6.56 4.98 6.08
CA LEU A 175 6.68 3.89 7.04
C LEU A 175 8.15 3.49 7.16
N GLU A 176 8.64 3.37 8.38
CA GLU A 176 9.91 2.72 8.70
C GLU A 176 9.61 1.39 9.39
N ILE A 177 9.99 0.28 8.76
CA ILE A 177 9.72 -1.08 9.22
C ILE A 177 11.04 -1.69 9.66
N ARG A 178 11.09 -2.17 10.90
CA ARG A 178 12.25 -2.84 11.47
C ARG A 178 11.85 -4.20 12.02
N PRO A 179 12.54 -5.30 11.62
CA PRO A 179 12.29 -6.60 12.21
C PRO A 179 12.60 -6.60 13.70
N VAL A 180 11.76 -7.28 14.48
CA VAL A 180 12.05 -7.65 15.86
C VAL A 180 12.73 -9.02 15.82
N PRO A 181 13.96 -9.15 16.33
CA PRO A 181 14.63 -10.44 16.38
C PRO A 181 13.76 -11.45 17.13
N ALA A 182 13.68 -12.68 16.60
CA ALA A 182 13.10 -13.77 17.37
C ALA A 182 13.87 -13.90 18.70
N PRO A 183 13.20 -14.23 19.82
CA PRO A 183 13.91 -14.61 21.04
C PRO A 183 14.88 -15.74 20.70
N ALA A 184 16.11 -15.67 21.19
CA ALA A 184 17.02 -16.80 21.09
C ALA A 184 16.34 -18.03 21.72
N GLU A 185 16.32 -19.15 21.01
CA GLU A 185 15.84 -20.42 21.59
C GLU A 185 16.60 -20.66 22.90
N PRO A 186 15.92 -21.04 24.00
CA PRO A 186 16.60 -21.48 25.20
C PRO A 186 17.54 -22.62 24.81
N ILE A 187 18.83 -22.48 25.14
CA ILE A 187 19.77 -23.60 25.05
C ILE A 187 19.14 -24.72 25.88
N PRO A 188 18.83 -25.90 25.31
CA PRO A 188 18.28 -26.99 26.09
C PRO A 188 19.29 -27.31 27.19
N ASP A 189 18.86 -27.19 28.44
CA ASP A 189 19.68 -27.56 29.60
C ASP A 189 20.16 -29.00 29.38
N ALA A 190 21.47 -29.17 29.24
CA ALA A 190 22.09 -30.48 29.16
C ALA A 190 21.82 -31.19 30.50
N SER A 191 20.89 -32.15 30.48
CA SER A 191 20.64 -33.07 31.58
C SER A 191 21.71 -34.16 31.63
#